data_AF-A0A7L5ALM2-F1
#
_entry.id   AF-A0A7L5ALM2-F1
#
_cell.length_a   1.000
_cell.length_b   1.000
_cell.length_c   1.000
_cell.angle_alpha   90.00
_cell.angle_beta   90.00
_cell.angle_gamma   90.00
#
_symmetry.space_group_name_H-M   'P 1'
#
loop_
_entity.id
_entity.type
_entity.pdbx_description
1 polymer ?
#
loop_
_entity_poly.entity_id
_entity_poly.type
_entity_poly.pdbx_seq_one_letter_code
_entity_poly.pdbx_strand_id
1 'polypeptide(L)' 'MTTTITLNFDQQLLLMEALDQMAYVVRDRVADGEIAMQDNLRKIEKVQHLLETASDVQVLTTKAAA' A
#
# COMPACT_ATOMS: atom_id res chain seq x y z
N MET A 1 17.37 11.89 -11.47
CA MET A 1 17.82 10.49 -11.70
C MET A 1 16.75 9.59 -11.15
N THR A 2 16.26 8.65 -11.97
CA THR A 2 15.21 7.70 -11.57
C THR A 2 15.85 6.34 -11.31
N THR A 3 15.51 5.72 -10.18
CA THR A 3 16.02 4.39 -9.78
C THR A 3 14.86 3.46 -9.53
N THR A 4 14.88 2.29 -10.16
CA THR A 4 13.93 1.22 -9.89
C THR A 4 14.53 0.26 -8.87
N ILE A 5 13.79 -0.01 -7.80
CA ILE A 5 14.16 -0.96 -6.75
C ILE A 5 13.14 -2.09 -6.78
N THR A 6 13.60 -3.32 -6.96
CA THR A 6 12.77 -4.51 -6.81
C THR A 6 12.73 -4.93 -5.35
N LEU A 7 11.53 -5.11 -4.79
CA LEU A 7 11.35 -5.55 -3.41
C LEU A 7 11.57 -7.07 -3.32
N ASN A 8 12.39 -7.50 -2.36
CA ASN A 8 12.49 -8.91 -2.00
C ASN A 8 11.26 -9.37 -1.19
N PHE A 9 11.17 -10.67 -0.92
CA PHE A 9 10.03 -11.26 -0.20
C PHE A 9 9.76 -10.61 1.16
N ASP A 10 10.79 -10.41 1.99
CA ASP A 10 10.63 -9.81 3.32
C ASP A 10 10.14 -8.36 3.23
N GLN A 11 10.62 -7.60 2.24
CA GLN A 11 10.18 -6.23 1.99
C GLN A 11 8.74 -6.18 1.47
N GLN A 12 8.35 -7.12 0.62
CA GLN A 12 6.96 -7.27 0.16
C GLN A 12 6.05 -7.63 1.33
N LEU A 13 6.47 -8.55 2.20
CA LEU A 13 5.71 -8.96 3.38
C LEU A 13 5.49 -7.78 4.35
N LEU A 14 6.54 -7.00 4.61
CA LEU A 14 6.44 -5.80 5.45
C LEU A 14 5.47 -4.77 4.86
N LEU A 15 5.46 -4.62 3.53
CA LEU A 15 4.51 -3.73 2.86
C LEU A 15 3.07 -4.23 2.98
N MET A 16 2.84 -5.54 2.85
CA MET A 16 1.52 -6.14 3.04
C MET A 16 1.02 -5.96 4.48
N GLU A 17 1.88 -6.15 5.48
CA GLU A 17 1.54 -5.91 6.89
C GLU A 17 1.18 -4.44 7.13
N ALA A 18 1.98 -3.50 6.61
CA ALA A 18 1.72 -2.08 6.75
C ALA A 18 0.37 -1.68 6.13
N LEU A 19 0.01 -2.25 4.98
CA LEU A 19 -1.29 -2.03 4.35
C LEU A 19 -2.44 -2.63 5.15
N ASP A 20 -2.25 -3.78 5.79
CA ASP A 20 -3.28 -4.39 6.64
C ASP A 20 -3.56 -3.55 7.89
N GLN A 21 -2.51 -3.07 8.55
CA GLN A 21 -2.65 -2.12 9.67
C GLN A 21 -3.35 -0.82 9.22
N MET A 22 -3.01 -0.30 8.04
CA MET A 22 -3.67 0.87 7.48
C MET A 22 -5.15 0.61 7.16
N ALA A 23 -5.48 -0.54 6.59
CA ALA A 23 -6.85 -0.95 6.31
C ALA A 23 -7.67 -1.07 7.60
N TYR A 24 -7.09 -1.65 8.66
CA TYR A 24 -7.72 -1.77 9.97
C TYR A 24 -8.12 -0.40 10.55
N VAL A 25 -7.18 0.55 10.61
CA VAL A 25 -7.43 1.91 11.10
C VAL A 25 -8.48 2.63 10.25
N VAL A 26 -8.43 2.45 8.93
CA VAL A 26 -9.39 3.07 8.03
C VAL A 26 -10.79 2.45 8.17
N ARG A 27 -10.90 1.14 8.39
CA ARG A 27 -12.18 0.47 8.68
C ARG A 27 -12.81 0.98 9.98
N ASP A 28 -12.01 1.17 11.01
CA ASP A 28 -12.46 1.71 12.29
C ASP A 28 -13.09 3.10 12.12
N ARG A 29 -12.42 4.00 11.39
CA ARG A 29 -12.96 5.34 11.06
C ARG A 29 -14.23 5.30 10.20
N VAL A 30 -14.33 4.35 9.27
CA VAL A 30 -15.57 4.15 8.50
C VAL A 30 -16.70 3.69 9.43
N ALA A 31 -16.42 2.81 10.40
CA ALA A 31 -17.39 2.36 11.39
C ALA A 31 -17.86 3.50 12.31
N ASP A 32 -16.98 4.46 12.61
CA ASP A 32 -17.29 5.69 13.33
C ASP A 32 -18.09 6.72 12.51
N GLY A 33 -18.40 6.41 11.24
CA GLY A 33 -19.26 7.23 10.38
C GLY A 33 -18.50 8.17 9.43
N GLU A 34 -17.18 8.09 9.34
CA GLU A 34 -16.39 8.83 8.34
C GLU A 34 -16.50 8.20 6.94
N ILE A 35 -17.65 8.35 6.28
CA ILE A 35 -17.95 7.73 4.98
C ILE A 35 -16.93 8.12 3.90
N ALA A 36 -16.34 9.32 3.97
CA ALA A 36 -15.29 9.76 3.05
C ALA A 36 -14.05 8.83 3.07
N MET A 37 -13.85 8.09 4.15
CA MET A 37 -12.75 7.14 4.29
C MET A 37 -13.01 5.81 3.56
N GLN A 38 -14.24 5.54 3.13
CA GLN A 38 -14.59 4.32 2.38
C GLN A 38 -13.86 4.24 1.04
N ASP A 39 -13.63 5.36 0.38
CA ASP A 39 -12.84 5.38 -0.86
C ASP A 39 -11.36 5.10 -0.62
N ASN A 40 -10.82 5.52 0.54
CA ASN A 40 -9.48 5.18 0.95
C ASN A 40 -9.35 3.69 1.28
N LEU A 41 -10.37 3.11 1.95
CA LEU A 41 -10.42 1.68 2.21
C LEU A 41 -10.36 0.86 0.93
N ARG A 42 -11.20 1.20 -0.05
CA ARG A 42 -11.21 0.52 -1.37
C ARG A 42 -9.86 0.60 -2.08
N LYS A 43 -9.16 1.73 -1.97
CA LYS A 43 -7.82 1.89 -2.56
C LYS A 43 -6.80 0.98 -1.87
N ILE A 44 -6.83 0.89 -0.54
CA ILE A 44 -5.93 0.02 0.23
C ILE A 44 -6.17 -1.44 -0.15
N GLU A 45 -7.42 -1.90 -0.12
CA GLU A 45 -7.80 -3.27 -0.47
C GLU A 45 -7.39 -3.62 -1.91
N LYS A 46 -7.52 -2.67 -2.84
CA LYS A 46 -7.04 -2.84 -4.22
C LYS A 46 -5.51 -3.03 -4.28
N VAL A 47 -4.74 -2.25 -3.52
CA VAL A 47 -3.29 -2.40 -3.48
C VAL A 47 -2.89 -3.73 -2.83
N GLN A 48 -3.55 -4.13 -1.73
CA GLN A 48 -3.33 -5.43 -1.11
C GLN A 48 -3.56 -6.58 -2.09
N HIS A 49 -4.69 -6.57 -2.81
CA HIS A 49 -4.97 -7.59 -3.82
C HIS A 49 -3.94 -7.63 -4.95
N LEU A 50 -3.43 -6.47 -5.37
CA LEU A 50 -2.34 -6.40 -6.35
C LEU A 50 -1.05 -7.00 -5.80
N LEU A 51 -0.72 -6.79 -4.53
CA LEU A 51 0.47 -7.36 -3.91
C LEU A 51 0.36 -8.87 -3.70
N GLU A 52 -0.82 -9.38 -3.33
CA GLU A 52 -1.08 -10.82 -3.17
C GLU A 52 -0.95 -11.60 -4.49
N THR A 53 -1.22 -10.94 -5.61
CA THR A 53 -1.22 -11.56 -6.96
C THR A 53 0.01 -11.22 -7.78
N ALA A 54 0.84 -10.27 -7.35
CA ALA A 54 2.04 -9.87 -8.06
C ALA A 54 3.16 -10.90 -7.90
N SER A 55 3.77 -11.28 -9.02
CA SER A 55 5.00 -12.09 -9.02
C SER A 55 6.24 -11.27 -8.66
N ASP A 56 6.19 -9.94 -8.86
CA ASP A 56 7.28 -9.01 -8.57
C ASP A 56 6.74 -7.61 -8.26
N VAL A 57 7.39 -6.89 -7.33
CA VAL A 57 7.00 -5.53 -6.92
C VAL A 57 8.18 -4.60 -7.08
N GLN A 58 7.98 -3.53 -7.86
CA GLN A 58 9.02 -2.55 -8.16
C GLN A 58 8.62 -1.15 -7.71
N VAL A 59 9.53 -0.46 -7.04
CA VAL A 59 9.35 0.92 -6.58
C VAL A 59 10.22 1.83 -7.44
N LEU A 60 9.56 2.78 -8.11
CA LEU A 60 10.24 3.82 -8.88
C LEU A 60 10.50 5.02 -7.97
N THR A 61 11.78 5.32 -7.73
CA THR A 61 12.18 6.48 -6.94
C THR A 61 12.80 7.54 -7.85
N THR A 62 12.35 8.78 -7.71
CA THR A 62 12.91 9.91 -8.46
C THR A 62 13.59 10.83 -7.47
N LYS A 63 14.93 10.94 -7.56
CA LYS A 63 15.66 11.95 -6.80
C LYS A 63 15.43 13.31 -7.45
N ALA A 64 14.72 14.21 -6.75
CA ALA A 64 14.64 15.61 -7.14
C ALA A 64 16.06 16.20 -7.19
N ALA A 65 16.38 16.93 -8.25
CA ALA A 65 17.64 17.68 -8.31
C ALA A 65 17.58 18.74 -7.21
N ALA A 66 18.51 18.66 -6.27
CA ALA A 66 18.71 19.65 -5.23
C ALA A 66 19.30 20.94 -5.83
#